data_AF-A0A2C9M328-F1
#
_entry.id   AF-A0A2C9M328-F1
#
_cell.length_a   1.000
_cell.length_b   1.000
_cell.length_c   1.000
_cell.angle_alpha   90.00
_cell.angle_beta   90.00
_cell.angle_gamma   90.00
#
_symmetry.space_group_name_H-M   'P 1'
#
loop_
_entity.id
_entity.type
_entity.pdbx_description
1 polymer ?
#
loop_
_entity_poly.entity_id
_entity_poly.type
_entity_poly.pdbx_seq_one_letter_code
_entity_poly.pdbx_strand_id
1 'polypeptide(L)'
;MSSNDILTPLDTKVSYREGKEDCPREVKLGETSHPVTALVTFPGADTAWIRRILEQLFGETTDDLYEITADLKSGNARRVLQMSRNIAIQTHSVRDKNFERALVVIRNPYSVEERHQVFRPDFIDWQKQYLWGDTYVSWLSSDLPLHVVVYEDLVESPLTELIKIADFLSTTDRKVNYKCAMAVAEKPPNMIYDLRQITGIYFSERKNINNNIDKVLQVAQTKFPELVDRLDSYKV
;
A
#
# COMPACT_ATOMS: atom_id res chain seq x y z
N MET A 1 -3.08 -69.72 -28.32
CA MET A 1 -3.56 -69.36 -26.97
C MET A 1 -2.32 -69.31 -26.09
N SER A 2 -1.96 -68.28 -25.35
CA SER A 2 -2.38 -66.91 -25.10
C SER A 2 -1.29 -66.41 -24.14
N SER A 3 -0.73 -65.21 -24.32
CA SER A 3 -0.17 -64.34 -23.27
C SER A 3 0.66 -63.23 -23.92
N ASN A 4 0.06 -62.04 -24.03
CA ASN A 4 0.76 -60.77 -24.12
C ASN A 4 0.03 -59.84 -23.15
N ASP A 5 0.61 -59.68 -21.96
CA ASP A 5 0.16 -58.72 -20.95
C ASP A 5 0.56 -57.31 -21.43
N ILE A 6 -0.44 -56.53 -21.83
CA ILE A 6 -0.30 -55.11 -22.10
C ILE A 6 -0.59 -54.38 -20.80
N LEU A 7 0.45 -53.78 -20.21
CA LEU A 7 0.35 -52.79 -19.15
C LEU A 7 -0.51 -51.61 -19.60
N THR A 8 -1.68 -51.43 -18.98
CA THR A 8 -2.49 -50.21 -19.10
C THR A 8 -2.02 -49.19 -18.06
N PRO A 9 -1.83 -47.91 -18.41
CA PRO A 9 -1.59 -46.87 -17.42
C PRO A 9 -2.84 -46.63 -16.58
N LEU A 10 -2.68 -46.66 -15.26
CA LEU A 10 -3.66 -46.20 -14.28
C LEU A 10 -3.93 -44.70 -14.53
N ASP A 11 -5.03 -44.44 -15.22
CA ASP A 11 -5.61 -43.13 -15.48
C ASP A 11 -6.13 -42.54 -14.15
N THR A 12 -5.20 -42.06 -13.32
CA THR A 12 -5.52 -41.29 -12.12
C THR A 12 -5.89 -39.89 -12.56
N LYS A 13 -7.17 -39.70 -12.90
CA LYS A 13 -7.78 -38.38 -12.95
C LYS A 13 -7.74 -37.79 -11.53
N VAL A 14 -6.63 -37.13 -11.22
CA VAL A 14 -6.58 -36.14 -10.15
C VAL A 14 -7.55 -35.04 -10.56
N SER A 15 -8.78 -35.09 -10.03
CA SER A 15 -9.71 -33.99 -10.21
C SER A 15 -9.15 -32.80 -9.43
N TYR A 16 -8.41 -31.94 -10.11
CA TYR A 16 -8.23 -30.57 -9.67
C TYR A 16 -9.62 -29.95 -9.60
N ARG A 17 -10.20 -29.93 -8.39
CA ARG A 17 -11.24 -28.97 -8.08
C ARG A 17 -10.53 -27.63 -8.02
N GLU A 18 -10.37 -26.98 -9.17
CA GLU A 18 -10.24 -25.53 -9.20
C GLU A 18 -11.48 -24.99 -8.51
N GLY A 19 -11.37 -24.72 -7.21
CA GLY A 19 -12.29 -23.81 -6.55
C GLY A 19 -12.20 -22.53 -7.35
N LYS A 20 -13.27 -22.22 -8.07
CA LYS A 20 -13.43 -20.97 -8.80
C LYS A 20 -13.56 -19.89 -7.72
N GLU A 21 -12.44 -19.44 -7.16
CA GLU A 21 -12.43 -18.31 -6.25
C GLU A 21 -12.82 -17.10 -7.10
N ASP A 22 -14.06 -16.66 -6.91
CA ASP A 22 -14.59 -15.46 -7.52
C ASP A 22 -13.96 -14.24 -6.83
N CYS A 23 -13.33 -13.40 -7.64
CA CYS A 23 -12.77 -12.13 -7.19
C CYS A 23 -13.80 -11.01 -7.46
N PRO A 24 -13.98 -10.05 -6.56
CA PRO A 24 -13.26 -9.91 -5.29
C PRO A 24 -13.79 -10.86 -4.20
N ARG A 25 -12.89 -11.42 -3.40
CA ARG A 25 -13.21 -12.30 -2.28
C ARG A 25 -13.67 -11.53 -1.04
N GLU A 26 -14.45 -12.21 -0.20
CA GLU A 26 -14.72 -11.80 1.18
C GLU A 26 -13.41 -11.78 1.99
N VAL A 27 -13.25 -10.76 2.83
CA VAL A 27 -12.06 -10.54 3.65
C VAL A 27 -12.40 -10.77 5.11
N LYS A 28 -11.47 -11.37 5.86
CA LYS A 28 -11.67 -11.76 7.27
C LYS A 28 -10.47 -11.32 8.09
N LEU A 29 -10.55 -11.36 9.42
CA LEU A 29 -9.34 -11.22 10.23
C LEU A 29 -8.44 -12.45 9.98
N GLY A 30 -7.12 -12.24 9.99
CA GLY A 30 -6.14 -13.32 9.95
C GLY A 30 -6.41 -14.36 11.04
N GLU A 31 -6.19 -15.64 10.73
CA GLU A 31 -6.44 -16.73 11.68
C GLU A 31 -5.44 -16.70 12.84
N THR A 32 -4.23 -16.24 12.56
CA THR A 32 -3.11 -16.13 13.50
C THR A 32 -2.62 -14.69 13.61
N SER A 33 -1.97 -14.38 14.72
CA SER A 33 -1.31 -13.09 14.89
C SER A 33 0.01 -13.05 14.12
N HIS A 34 0.34 -11.88 13.60
CA HIS A 34 1.54 -11.59 12.83
C HIS A 34 2.02 -10.17 13.15
N PRO A 35 3.22 -9.78 12.70
CA PRO A 35 3.76 -8.45 12.99
C PRO A 35 2.78 -7.34 12.60
N VAL A 36 2.52 -6.43 13.53
CA VAL A 36 1.65 -5.26 13.32
C VAL A 36 2.33 -4.35 12.32
N THR A 37 1.76 -4.28 11.12
CA THR A 37 2.36 -3.57 9.99
C THR A 37 1.68 -2.23 9.79
N ALA A 38 2.45 -1.14 9.78
CA ALA A 38 1.92 0.15 9.34
C ALA A 38 1.72 0.14 7.82
N LEU A 39 0.55 0.58 7.36
CA LEU A 39 0.36 1.04 5.98
C LEU A 39 0.47 2.56 6.00
N VAL A 40 1.61 3.05 5.55
CA VAL A 40 1.91 4.49 5.54
C VAL A 40 1.59 5.02 4.16
N THR A 41 0.56 5.86 4.09
CA THR A 41 0.22 6.59 2.88
C THR A 41 0.04 8.06 3.24
N PHE A 42 0.30 8.97 2.31
CA PHE A 42 -0.10 10.35 2.50
C PHE A 42 -1.62 10.50 2.27
N PRO A 43 -2.35 11.37 3.01
CA PRO A 43 -3.76 11.63 2.74
C PRO A 43 -4.01 12.00 1.28
N GLY A 44 -5.04 11.40 0.66
CA GLY A 44 -5.33 11.62 -0.77
C GLY A 44 -4.46 10.83 -1.75
N ALA A 45 -3.57 9.95 -1.29
CA ALA A 45 -2.77 9.06 -2.14
C ALA A 45 -3.49 7.75 -2.51
N ASP A 46 -4.83 7.79 -2.63
CA ASP A 46 -5.68 6.62 -2.94
C ASP A 46 -5.54 5.44 -1.96
N THR A 47 -5.43 5.75 -0.67
CA THR A 47 -5.29 4.77 0.42
C THR A 47 -6.31 3.63 0.39
N ALA A 48 -7.56 3.94 0.02
CA ALA A 48 -8.62 2.92 -0.06
C ALA A 48 -8.36 1.86 -1.15
N TRP A 49 -7.79 2.26 -2.29
CA TRP A 49 -7.45 1.33 -3.37
C TRP A 49 -6.29 0.41 -2.96
N ILE A 50 -5.25 0.97 -2.33
CA ILE A 50 -4.11 0.20 -1.81
C ILE A 50 -4.57 -0.80 -0.76
N ARG A 51 -5.39 -0.37 0.21
CA ARG A 51 -5.99 -1.25 1.22
C ARG A 51 -6.73 -2.40 0.56
N ARG A 52 -7.57 -2.10 -0.44
CA ARG A 52 -8.33 -3.11 -1.16
C ARG A 52 -7.44 -4.12 -1.90
N ILE A 53 -6.34 -3.67 -2.48
CA ILE A 53 -5.34 -4.55 -3.08
C ILE A 53 -4.77 -5.52 -2.04
N LEU A 54 -4.29 -5.02 -0.90
CA LEU A 54 -3.72 -5.86 0.17
C LEU A 54 -4.74 -6.87 0.70
N GLU A 55 -5.96 -6.40 0.95
CA GLU A 55 -7.06 -7.23 1.37
C GLU A 55 -7.38 -8.35 0.38
N GLN A 56 -7.34 -8.06 -0.92
CA GLN A 56 -7.56 -9.08 -1.94
C GLN A 56 -6.34 -9.99 -2.11
N LEU A 57 -5.13 -9.48 -1.91
CA LEU A 57 -3.89 -10.23 -1.98
C LEU A 57 -3.80 -11.29 -0.87
N PHE A 58 -4.22 -10.99 0.35
CA PHE A 58 -4.11 -11.90 1.50
C PHE A 58 -5.44 -12.49 1.99
N GLY A 59 -6.57 -11.83 1.72
CA GLY A 59 -7.90 -12.25 2.21
C GLY A 59 -8.12 -11.81 3.65
N GLU A 60 -7.22 -10.96 4.14
CA GLU A 60 -7.19 -10.45 5.49
C GLU A 60 -7.63 -8.98 5.51
N THR A 61 -8.31 -8.53 6.56
CA THR A 61 -8.78 -7.14 6.68
C THR A 61 -7.64 -6.16 6.92
N THR A 62 -7.84 -4.92 6.49
CA THR A 62 -7.03 -3.77 6.93
C THR A 62 -7.81 -2.93 7.94
N ASP A 63 -7.09 -2.18 8.77
CA ASP A 63 -7.69 -1.27 9.74
C ASP A 63 -7.09 0.15 9.64
N ASP A 64 -7.61 1.11 10.39
CA ASP A 64 -7.14 2.49 10.45
C ASP A 64 -6.83 2.92 11.89
N LEU A 65 -5.66 3.53 12.10
CA LEU A 65 -5.16 3.90 13.43
C LEU A 65 -6.05 4.95 14.13
N TYR A 66 -6.63 5.90 13.39
CA TYR A 66 -7.51 6.92 13.99
C TYR A 66 -8.80 6.29 14.49
N GLU A 67 -9.36 5.38 13.70
CA GLU A 67 -10.57 4.63 14.04
C GLU A 67 -10.33 3.70 15.25
N ILE A 68 -9.20 2.98 15.29
CA ILE A 68 -8.79 2.19 16.46
C ILE A 68 -8.66 3.07 17.71
N THR A 69 -8.05 4.24 17.56
CA THR A 69 -7.85 5.19 18.67
C THR A 69 -9.18 5.77 19.16
N ALA A 70 -10.11 6.06 18.24
CA ALA A 70 -11.44 6.55 18.59
C ALA A 70 -12.23 5.49 19.38
N ASP A 71 -12.22 4.24 18.92
CA ASP A 71 -12.84 3.13 19.63
C ASP A 71 -12.24 2.94 21.01
N LEU A 72 -10.91 2.95 21.14
CA LEU A 72 -10.24 2.86 22.43
C LEU A 72 -10.64 3.99 23.39
N LYS A 73 -10.70 5.23 22.89
CA LYS A 73 -11.13 6.41 23.68
C LYS A 73 -12.58 6.31 24.14
N SER A 74 -13.44 5.62 23.38
CA SER A 74 -14.82 5.32 23.77
C SER A 74 -14.94 4.13 24.73
N GLY A 75 -13.84 3.49 25.12
CA GLY A 75 -13.80 2.34 26.03
C GLY A 75 -13.86 0.97 25.33
N ASN A 76 -13.77 0.93 24.00
CA ASN A 76 -13.81 -0.31 23.22
C ASN A 76 -12.39 -0.70 22.75
N ALA A 77 -11.76 -1.63 23.47
CA ALA A 77 -10.41 -2.11 23.13
C ALA A 77 -10.37 -3.22 22.06
N ARG A 78 -11.52 -3.61 21.48
CA ARG A 78 -11.61 -4.77 20.57
C ARG A 78 -10.64 -4.68 19.40
N ARG A 79 -10.55 -3.53 18.73
CA ARG A 79 -9.70 -3.40 17.53
C ARG A 79 -8.22 -3.32 17.86
N VAL A 80 -7.86 -2.76 19.02
CA VAL A 80 -6.48 -2.81 19.54
C VAL A 80 -6.03 -4.27 19.66
N LEU A 81 -6.88 -5.13 20.22
CA LEU A 81 -6.60 -6.57 20.34
C LEU A 81 -6.57 -7.31 18.99
N GLN A 82 -7.08 -6.70 17.92
CA GLN A 82 -7.15 -7.27 16.57
C GLN A 82 -6.08 -6.70 15.63
N MET A 83 -5.24 -5.75 16.07
CA MET A 83 -4.23 -5.11 15.22
C MET A 83 -3.27 -6.11 14.56
N SER A 84 -2.81 -7.12 15.32
CA SER A 84 -1.90 -8.16 14.83
C SER A 84 -2.57 -9.21 13.95
N ARG A 85 -3.88 -9.09 13.68
CA ARG A 85 -4.65 -9.97 12.79
C ARG A 85 -5.15 -9.25 11.54
N ASN A 86 -4.89 -7.94 11.43
CA ASN A 86 -5.15 -7.16 10.23
C ASN A 86 -3.86 -7.10 9.43
N ILE A 87 -3.92 -7.34 8.11
CA ILE A 87 -2.71 -7.37 7.27
C ILE A 87 -1.87 -6.10 7.37
N ALA A 88 -2.54 -4.94 7.50
CA ALA A 88 -1.90 -3.68 7.80
C ALA A 88 -2.88 -2.71 8.48
N ILE A 89 -2.31 -1.77 9.24
CA ILE A 89 -3.00 -0.68 9.91
C ILE A 89 -2.61 0.62 9.21
N GLN A 90 -3.56 1.25 8.54
CA GLN A 90 -3.38 2.54 7.91
C GLN A 90 -3.00 3.60 8.96
N THR A 91 -2.01 4.42 8.63
CA THR A 91 -1.65 5.60 9.42
C THR A 91 -1.17 6.74 8.53
N HIS A 92 -1.58 7.96 8.89
CA HIS A 92 -1.02 9.21 8.36
C HIS A 92 -0.11 9.90 9.37
N SER A 93 0.16 9.25 10.50
CA SER A 93 0.96 9.83 11.57
C SER A 93 2.42 9.93 11.18
N VAL A 94 2.97 11.14 11.29
CA VAL A 94 4.41 11.38 11.13
C VAL A 94 5.20 10.80 12.31
N ARG A 95 4.60 10.75 13.51
CA ARG A 95 5.32 10.45 14.76
C ARG A 95 5.03 9.08 15.35
N ASP A 96 3.83 8.55 15.14
CA ASP A 96 3.43 7.28 15.74
C ASP A 96 4.05 6.12 14.95
N LYS A 97 5.11 5.54 15.50
CA LYS A 97 5.85 4.41 14.95
C LYS A 97 5.66 3.15 15.79
N ASN A 98 4.59 3.02 16.56
CA ASN A 98 4.30 1.85 17.39
C ASN A 98 3.85 0.65 16.53
N PHE A 99 4.74 0.20 15.66
CA PHE A 99 4.56 -0.86 14.68
C PHE A 99 5.83 -1.71 14.63
N GLU A 100 5.71 -2.95 14.17
CA GLU A 100 6.85 -3.87 14.07
C GLU A 100 7.55 -3.76 12.70
N ARG A 101 6.82 -3.29 11.68
CA ARG A 101 7.33 -3.00 10.33
C ARG A 101 6.40 -2.03 9.62
N ALA A 102 6.83 -1.47 8.48
CA ALA A 102 5.99 -0.56 7.70
C ALA A 102 6.08 -0.80 6.18
N LEU A 103 4.91 -0.79 5.55
CA LEU A 103 4.75 -0.67 4.11
C LEU A 103 4.49 0.81 3.80
N VAL A 104 5.45 1.47 3.17
CA VAL A 104 5.40 2.91 2.87
C VAL A 104 5.06 3.10 1.40
N VAL A 105 3.91 3.70 1.12
CA VAL A 105 3.51 4.02 -0.27
C VAL A 105 3.74 5.49 -0.53
N ILE A 106 4.67 5.79 -1.43
CA ILE A 106 5.00 7.15 -1.87
C ILE A 106 4.27 7.43 -3.17
N ARG A 107 3.58 8.56 -3.25
CA ARG A 107 2.91 9.03 -4.47
C ARG A 107 3.39 10.43 -4.84
N ASN A 108 3.41 10.72 -6.14
CA ASN A 108 3.74 12.04 -6.67
C ASN A 108 2.87 13.12 -5.98
N PRO A 109 3.48 14.10 -5.29
CA PRO A 109 2.75 15.14 -4.54
C PRO A 109 1.84 16.01 -5.43
N TYR A 110 2.12 16.13 -6.73
CA TYR A 110 1.28 16.84 -7.69
C TYR A 110 0.02 16.07 -8.11
N SER A 111 -0.05 14.77 -7.83
CA SER A 111 -1.17 13.87 -8.19
C SER A 111 -2.03 13.44 -7.00
N VAL A 112 -1.66 13.86 -5.79
CA VAL A 112 -2.43 13.61 -4.57
C VAL A 112 -3.67 14.49 -4.60
N GLU A 113 -4.85 13.91 -4.46
CA GLU A 113 -6.11 14.65 -4.43
C GLU A 113 -7.00 14.20 -3.28
N GLU A 114 -7.86 15.11 -2.81
CA GLU A 114 -9.01 14.68 -2.05
C GLU A 114 -10.29 14.79 -2.88
N ARG A 115 -11.09 13.73 -2.87
CA ARG A 115 -12.53 13.83 -3.12
C ARG A 115 -13.21 14.42 -1.88
N HIS A 116 -12.96 15.69 -1.56
CA HIS A 116 -13.80 16.38 -0.58
C HIS A 116 -14.99 17.04 -1.29
N GLN A 117 -16.18 16.51 -1.00
CA GLN A 117 -17.46 17.18 -1.25
C GLN A 117 -17.62 18.47 -0.40
N VAL A 118 -16.62 18.84 0.40
CA VAL A 118 -16.57 20.04 1.24
C VAL A 118 -15.32 20.84 0.89
N PHE A 119 -15.53 21.95 0.19
CA PHE A 119 -14.53 22.87 -0.35
C PHE A 119 -13.61 23.46 0.75
N ARG A 120 -12.38 22.96 0.89
CA ARG A 120 -11.28 23.58 1.66
C ARG A 120 -9.92 23.46 0.91
N PRO A 121 -9.74 24.12 -0.25
CA PRO A 121 -8.51 24.03 -1.05
C PRO A 121 -7.23 24.31 -0.24
N ASP A 122 -7.26 25.34 0.63
CA ASP A 122 -6.10 25.79 1.42
C ASP A 122 -5.55 24.73 2.39
N PHE A 123 -6.37 23.75 2.81
CA PHE A 123 -5.97 22.75 3.78
C PHE A 123 -5.05 21.69 3.17
N ILE A 124 -5.34 21.24 1.96
CA ILE A 124 -4.56 20.21 1.25
C ILE A 124 -3.25 20.78 0.74
N ASP A 125 -3.29 22.00 0.19
CA ASP A 125 -2.09 22.65 -0.31
C ASP A 125 -1.09 22.89 0.83
N TRP A 126 -1.57 23.25 2.02
CA TRP A 126 -0.75 23.25 3.22
C TRP A 126 -0.20 21.84 3.54
N GLN A 127 -1.03 20.80 3.57
CA GLN A 127 -0.54 19.45 3.88
C GLN A 127 0.53 18.97 2.87
N LYS A 128 0.36 19.22 1.57
CA LYS A 128 1.37 18.88 0.55
C LYS A 128 2.66 19.68 0.73
N GLN A 129 2.53 20.98 0.98
CA GLN A 129 3.67 21.89 1.13
C GLN A 129 4.46 21.66 2.43
N TYR A 130 3.83 21.15 3.49
CA TYR A 130 4.48 21.04 4.80
C TYR A 130 4.57 19.62 5.34
N LEU A 131 3.59 18.75 5.08
CA LEU A 131 3.53 17.41 5.66
C LEU A 131 3.99 16.29 4.74
N TRP A 132 3.89 16.42 3.41
CA TRP A 132 4.28 15.34 2.48
C TRP A 132 5.75 14.95 2.67
N GLY A 133 6.65 15.94 2.62
CA GLY A 133 8.09 15.71 2.82
C GLY A 133 8.39 15.18 4.22
N ASP A 134 7.83 15.82 5.25
CA ASP A 134 8.05 15.43 6.65
C ASP A 134 7.57 14.00 6.96
N THR A 135 6.46 13.58 6.34
CA THR A 135 5.93 12.22 6.47
C THR A 135 6.95 11.21 5.96
N TYR A 136 7.36 11.31 4.70
CA TYR A 136 8.26 10.32 4.12
C TYR A 136 9.67 10.41 4.68
N VAL A 137 10.20 11.60 4.95
CA VAL A 137 11.48 11.75 5.66
C VAL A 137 11.45 11.03 7.00
N SER A 138 10.40 11.22 7.80
CA SER A 138 10.25 10.57 9.10
C SER A 138 10.19 9.03 8.98
N TRP A 139 9.39 8.51 8.05
CA TRP A 139 9.25 7.05 7.88
C TRP A 139 10.51 6.42 7.27
N LEU A 140 11.08 6.98 6.21
CA LEU A 140 12.30 6.46 5.57
C LEU A 140 13.52 6.55 6.49
N SER A 141 13.54 7.51 7.42
CA SER A 141 14.60 7.63 8.41
C SER A 141 14.48 6.63 9.56
N SER A 142 13.32 5.99 9.74
CA SER A 142 13.11 5.05 10.85
C SER A 142 14.00 3.80 10.76
N ASP A 143 14.14 3.12 11.91
CA ASP A 143 14.87 1.86 12.03
C ASP A 143 13.96 0.63 11.89
N LEU A 144 12.68 0.84 11.60
CA LEU A 144 11.75 -0.25 11.33
C LEU A 144 12.15 -0.97 10.03
N PRO A 145 11.87 -2.27 9.90
CA PRO A 145 11.88 -2.93 8.60
C PRO A 145 10.86 -2.25 7.68
N LEU A 146 11.33 -1.72 6.55
CA LEU A 146 10.51 -1.00 5.57
C LEU A 146 10.46 -1.75 4.25
N HIS A 147 9.28 -1.78 3.64
CA HIS A 147 9.15 -1.95 2.21
C HIS A 147 8.52 -0.69 1.65
N VAL A 148 9.19 -0.07 0.67
CA VAL A 148 8.75 1.18 0.06
C VAL A 148 8.24 0.89 -1.33
N VAL A 149 7.02 1.32 -1.60
CA VAL A 149 6.33 1.16 -2.88
C VAL A 149 6.07 2.54 -3.44
N VAL A 150 6.42 2.74 -4.70
CA VAL A 150 5.99 3.93 -5.43
C VAL A 150 4.62 3.63 -6.04
N TYR A 151 3.63 4.49 -5.77
CA TYR A 151 2.26 4.32 -6.23
C TYR A 151 2.21 4.13 -7.74
N GLU A 152 2.96 4.93 -8.47
CA GLU A 152 2.98 4.91 -9.92
C GLU A 152 3.61 3.63 -10.48
N ASP A 153 4.60 3.05 -9.81
CA ASP A 153 5.16 1.74 -10.19
C ASP A 153 4.15 0.61 -9.93
N LEU A 154 3.36 0.71 -8.85
CA LEU A 154 2.24 -0.21 -8.59
C LEU A 154 1.14 -0.11 -9.65
N VAL A 155 0.93 1.06 -10.24
CA VAL A 155 -0.02 1.25 -11.35
C VAL A 155 0.56 0.72 -12.68
N GLU A 156 1.84 1.00 -12.96
CA GLU A 156 2.49 0.65 -14.22
C GLU A 156 2.86 -0.84 -14.30
N SER A 157 3.27 -1.45 -13.18
CA SER A 157 3.75 -2.83 -13.08
C SER A 157 3.17 -3.56 -11.86
N PRO A 158 1.83 -3.69 -11.76
CA PRO A 158 1.16 -4.16 -10.54
C PRO A 158 1.63 -5.54 -10.09
N LEU A 159 1.76 -6.52 -10.99
CA LEU A 159 2.18 -7.87 -10.60
C LEU A 159 3.57 -7.89 -9.93
N THR A 160 4.51 -7.12 -10.46
CA THR A 160 5.88 -7.02 -9.92
C THR A 160 5.86 -6.44 -8.51
N GLU A 161 5.15 -5.34 -8.30
CA GLU A 161 5.05 -4.71 -6.97
C GLU A 161 4.27 -5.60 -5.99
N LEU A 162 3.23 -6.30 -6.44
CA LEU A 162 2.50 -7.25 -5.61
C LEU A 162 3.36 -8.42 -5.13
N ILE A 163 4.28 -8.93 -5.97
CA ILE A 163 5.21 -9.98 -5.57
C ILE A 163 6.16 -9.47 -4.48
N LYS A 164 6.70 -8.25 -4.62
CA LYS A 164 7.58 -7.65 -3.61
C LYS A 164 6.85 -7.38 -2.29
N ILE A 165 5.62 -6.86 -2.37
CA ILE A 165 4.74 -6.66 -1.21
C ILE A 165 4.44 -8.00 -0.53
N ALA A 166 4.15 -9.04 -1.32
CA ALA A 166 3.89 -10.37 -0.81
C ALA A 166 5.11 -10.94 -0.09
N ASP A 167 6.30 -10.83 -0.67
CA ASP A 167 7.55 -11.28 -0.05
C ASP A 167 7.80 -10.59 1.30
N PHE A 168 7.63 -9.26 1.35
CA PHE A 168 7.80 -8.50 2.57
C PHE A 168 6.77 -8.85 3.66
N LEU A 169 5.49 -9.04 3.28
CA LEU A 169 4.40 -9.21 4.24
C LEU A 169 4.13 -10.66 4.63
N SER A 170 4.56 -11.64 3.84
CA SER A 170 4.24 -13.04 4.05
C SER A 170 4.87 -13.60 5.33
N THR A 171 4.18 -14.58 5.90
CA THR A 171 4.67 -15.47 6.96
C THR A 171 4.49 -16.90 6.47
N THR A 172 5.13 -17.88 7.11
CA THR A 172 5.28 -19.26 6.61
C THR A 172 3.98 -19.93 6.11
N ASP A 173 2.83 -19.58 6.67
CA ASP A 173 1.53 -20.20 6.36
C ASP A 173 0.53 -19.26 5.65
N ARG A 174 0.93 -18.03 5.33
CA ARG A 174 0.03 -17.02 4.77
C ARG A 174 -0.24 -17.27 3.29
N LYS A 175 -1.52 -17.40 2.92
CA LYS A 175 -1.95 -17.59 1.54
C LYS A 175 -1.97 -16.28 0.76
N VAL A 176 -1.43 -16.30 -0.44
CA VAL A 176 -1.39 -15.15 -1.36
C VAL A 176 -2.22 -15.46 -2.61
N ASN A 177 -3.09 -14.54 -3.02
CA ASN A 177 -3.89 -14.65 -4.23
C ASN A 177 -3.66 -13.42 -5.14
N TYR A 178 -2.69 -13.57 -6.05
CA TYR A 178 -2.37 -12.53 -7.03
C TYR A 178 -3.52 -12.25 -8.00
N LYS A 179 -4.33 -13.26 -8.36
CA LYS A 179 -5.46 -13.09 -9.28
C LYS A 179 -6.49 -12.09 -8.73
N CYS A 180 -6.87 -12.20 -7.46
CA CYS A 180 -7.82 -11.27 -6.86
C CYS A 180 -7.23 -9.88 -6.61
N ALA A 181 -5.95 -9.81 -6.23
CA ALA A 181 -5.26 -8.53 -6.11
C ALA A 181 -5.18 -7.80 -7.46
N MET A 182 -4.82 -8.50 -8.53
CA MET A 182 -4.75 -7.97 -9.90
C MET A 182 -6.10 -7.45 -10.39
N ALA A 183 -7.20 -8.16 -10.11
CA ALA A 183 -8.54 -7.72 -10.48
C ALA A 183 -8.92 -6.33 -9.90
N VAL A 184 -8.29 -5.93 -8.78
CA VAL A 184 -8.42 -4.59 -8.20
C VAL A 184 -7.34 -3.65 -8.75
N ALA A 185 -6.10 -4.11 -8.85
CA ALA A 185 -4.96 -3.29 -9.29
C ALA A 185 -5.08 -2.83 -10.75
N GLU A 186 -5.71 -3.61 -11.63
CA GLU A 186 -5.96 -3.25 -13.03
C GLU A 186 -6.92 -2.07 -13.22
N LYS A 187 -7.58 -1.63 -12.14
CA LYS A 187 -8.53 -0.51 -12.14
C LYS A 187 -8.10 0.56 -11.14
N PRO A 188 -6.93 1.19 -11.34
CA PRO A 188 -6.49 2.25 -10.46
C PRO A 188 -7.45 3.44 -10.53
N PRO A 189 -7.62 4.20 -9.45
CA PRO A 189 -8.31 5.47 -9.49
C PRO A 189 -7.66 6.40 -10.52
N ASN A 190 -8.47 7.27 -11.13
CA ASN A 190 -7.96 8.24 -12.10
C ASN A 190 -6.89 9.13 -11.45
N MET A 191 -5.72 9.20 -12.06
CA MET A 191 -4.70 10.18 -11.70
C MET A 191 -5.13 11.54 -12.24
N ILE A 192 -5.46 12.45 -11.32
CA ILE A 192 -5.75 13.83 -11.66
C ILE A 192 -4.60 14.66 -11.09
N TYR A 193 -4.05 15.52 -11.95
CA TYR A 193 -2.93 16.38 -11.63
C TYR A 193 -3.42 17.81 -11.47
N ASP A 194 -2.98 18.53 -10.43
CA ASP A 194 -3.25 19.97 -10.37
C ASP A 194 -2.33 20.71 -11.35
N LEU A 195 -2.86 20.92 -12.56
CA LEU A 195 -2.16 21.62 -13.63
C LEU A 195 -1.75 23.05 -13.22
N ARG A 196 -2.40 23.70 -12.25
CA ARG A 196 -2.03 25.05 -11.80
C ARG A 196 -0.72 25.04 -10.99
N GLN A 197 -0.52 24.01 -10.18
CA GLN A 197 0.71 23.78 -9.42
C GLN A 197 1.87 23.41 -10.35
N ILE A 198 1.59 22.61 -11.39
CA ILE A 198 2.55 22.18 -12.40
C ILE A 198 2.96 23.34 -13.33
N THR A 199 2.00 24.11 -13.83
CA THR A 199 2.24 25.22 -14.79
C THR A 199 2.88 26.46 -14.15
N GLY A 200 3.07 26.48 -12.83
CA GLY A 200 3.79 27.54 -12.14
C GLY A 200 2.99 28.83 -11.93
N ILE A 201 1.66 28.78 -12.05
CA ILE A 201 0.78 29.90 -11.68
C ILE A 201 1.02 30.30 -10.21
N TYR A 202 1.45 29.35 -9.38
CA TYR A 202 1.92 29.55 -8.01
C TYR A 202 3.38 29.11 -7.83
N PHE A 203 4.33 29.94 -8.32
CA PHE A 203 5.77 29.65 -8.26
C PHE A 203 6.28 29.20 -6.87
N SER A 204 5.78 29.83 -5.80
CA SER A 204 6.14 29.49 -4.41
C SER A 204 5.72 28.08 -4.02
N GLU A 205 4.55 27.63 -4.46
CA GLU A 205 4.02 26.31 -4.14
C GLU A 205 4.82 25.21 -4.85
N ARG A 206 5.07 25.40 -6.15
CA ARG A 206 5.94 24.50 -6.92
C ARG A 206 7.33 24.39 -6.30
N LYS A 207 7.93 25.52 -5.91
CA LYS A 207 9.23 25.54 -5.20
C LYS A 207 9.17 24.76 -3.89
N ASN A 208 8.12 24.93 -3.09
CA ASN A 208 7.96 24.22 -1.82
C ASN A 208 7.80 22.71 -2.02
N ILE A 209 7.02 22.28 -3.03
CA ILE A 209 6.85 20.86 -3.36
C ILE A 209 8.17 20.27 -3.85
N ASN A 210 8.89 20.93 -4.76
CA ASN A 210 10.21 20.48 -5.21
C ASN A 210 11.22 20.38 -4.05
N ASN A 211 11.24 21.36 -3.14
CA ASN A 211 12.09 21.29 -1.94
C ASN A 211 11.72 20.09 -1.06
N ASN A 212 10.45 19.71 -0.96
CA ASN A 212 10.05 18.52 -0.22
C ASN A 212 10.48 17.23 -0.92
N ILE A 213 10.42 17.17 -2.25
CA ILE A 213 10.97 16.06 -3.02
C ILE A 213 12.48 15.94 -2.75
N ASP A 214 13.23 17.04 -2.78
CA ASP A 214 14.67 17.04 -2.50
C ASP A 214 15.00 16.53 -1.07
N LYS A 215 14.21 16.88 -0.05
CA LYS A 215 14.37 16.33 1.31
C LYS A 215 14.18 14.82 1.34
N VAL A 216 13.17 14.29 0.65
CA VAL A 216 12.90 12.84 0.58
C VAL A 216 14.02 12.14 -0.18
N LEU A 217 14.47 12.72 -1.30
CA LEU A 217 15.60 12.23 -2.09
C LEU A 217 16.88 12.12 -1.26
N GLN A 218 17.18 13.11 -0.41
CA GLN A 218 18.36 13.08 0.45
C GLN A 218 18.41 11.84 1.35
N VAL A 219 17.25 11.43 1.89
CA VAL A 219 17.15 10.22 2.73
C VAL A 219 17.17 8.96 1.85
N ALA A 220 16.42 8.97 0.76
CA ALA A 220 16.31 7.84 -0.16
C ALA A 220 17.66 7.47 -0.81
N GLN A 221 18.50 8.44 -1.17
CA GLN A 221 19.84 8.19 -1.75
C GLN A 221 20.71 7.26 -0.90
N THR A 222 20.54 7.29 0.42
CA THR A 222 21.35 6.47 1.34
C THR A 222 20.72 5.12 1.62
N LYS A 223 19.40 5.06 1.84
CA LYS A 223 18.69 3.85 2.30
C LYS A 223 17.93 3.10 1.20
N PHE A 224 17.53 3.79 0.13
CA PHE A 224 16.65 3.31 -0.94
C PHE A 224 17.10 3.86 -2.32
N PRO A 225 18.35 3.61 -2.74
CA PRO A 225 18.91 4.18 -3.96
C PRO A 225 18.10 3.84 -5.22
N GLU A 226 17.40 2.71 -5.25
CA GLU A 226 16.53 2.27 -6.33
C GLU A 226 15.33 3.18 -6.58
N LEU A 227 14.94 4.01 -5.61
CA LEU A 227 13.81 4.93 -5.72
C LEU A 227 14.21 6.30 -6.27
N VAL A 228 15.50 6.62 -6.28
CA VAL A 228 16.00 7.99 -6.50
C VAL A 228 15.55 8.52 -7.85
N ASP A 229 15.77 7.78 -8.93
CA ASP A 229 15.42 8.23 -10.29
C ASP A 229 13.90 8.45 -10.42
N ARG A 230 13.09 7.57 -9.80
CA ARG A 230 11.64 7.68 -9.83
C ARG A 230 11.15 8.91 -9.06
N LEU A 231 11.67 9.15 -7.86
CA LEU A 231 11.30 10.31 -7.04
C LEU A 231 11.80 11.63 -7.65
N ASP A 232 12.99 11.63 -8.26
CA ASP A 232 13.56 12.80 -8.93
C ASP A 232 12.69 13.24 -10.13
N SER A 233 12.09 12.27 -10.82
CA SER A 233 11.16 12.51 -11.94
C SER A 233 9.89 13.29 -11.55
N TYR A 234 9.56 13.41 -10.26
CA TYR A 234 8.40 14.19 -9.80
C TYR A 234 8.65 15.69 -9.79
N LYS A 235 9.90 16.12 -9.86
CA LYS A 235 10.22 17.54 -9.93
C LYS A 235 9.78 18.09 -11.28
N VAL A 236 8.96 19.12 -11.22
CA VAL A 236 8.56 19.91 -12.40
C VAL A 236 9.40 21.15 -12.47
#